data_AF-A0A953EQ01-F1
#
_entry.id   AF-A0A953EQ01-F1
#
_cell.length_a   1.000
_cell.length_b   1.000
_cell.length_c   1.000
_cell.angle_alpha   90.00
_cell.angle_beta   90.00
_cell.angle_gamma   90.00
#
_symmetry.space_group_name_H-M   'P 1'
#
loop_
_entity.id
_entity.type
_entity.pdbx_description
1 polymer ?
#
loop_
_entity_poly.entity_id
_entity_poly.type
_entity_poly.pdbx_seq_one_letter_code
_entity_poly.pdbx_strand_id
1 'polypeptide(L)'
;MTRSSTSHSSCRRQAIRLVAAVVALFALVSSTSACESIDAERNEVFNLVNRTRAENGLPQLKHDVILDIKADNWAQKLRNVCSLSHSKLSDGAPKQWLKLGENVGYGGTIAQIHGAYLDSPGHRANILDPAYNSMGTAAVWGDCDGQHRVFTVQVFMKS
;
A
#
# COMPACT_ATOMS: atom_id res chain seq x y z
N MET A 1 35.83 -60.42 42.94
CA MET A 1 36.09 -59.72 41.65
C MET A 1 34.79 -59.77 40.87
N THR A 2 34.13 -58.73 40.35
CA THR A 2 34.29 -57.28 40.29
C THR A 2 32.95 -56.72 39.76
N ARG A 3 32.75 -55.41 39.93
CA ARG A 3 31.53 -54.60 39.82
C ARG A 3 30.70 -54.66 38.51
N SER A 4 29.40 -54.39 38.69
CA SER A 4 28.43 -53.56 37.95
C SER A 4 28.71 -53.12 36.50
N SER A 5 27.70 -53.25 35.63
CA SER A 5 27.12 -52.12 34.86
C SER A 5 25.92 -52.55 33.99
N THR A 6 24.95 -51.63 33.90
CA THR A 6 23.66 -51.61 33.18
C THR A 6 23.80 -51.37 31.67
N SER A 7 22.88 -51.91 30.85
CA SER A 7 22.30 -51.25 29.65
C SER A 7 21.24 -52.18 29.01
N HIS A 8 19.95 -51.92 29.23
CA HIS A 8 18.98 -51.36 28.26
C HIS A 8 18.69 -52.24 27.01
N SER A 9 17.52 -52.87 27.09
CA SER A 9 16.47 -52.98 26.07
C SER A 9 16.86 -53.23 24.60
N SER A 10 16.38 -54.36 24.11
CA SER A 10 16.48 -54.86 22.75
C SER A 10 15.58 -54.16 21.73
N CYS A 11 15.87 -54.48 20.46
CA CYS A 11 14.92 -54.63 19.34
C CYS A 11 14.65 -53.40 18.45
N ARG A 12 15.41 -53.25 17.35
CA ARG A 12 15.07 -53.79 16.02
C ARG A 12 15.79 -52.98 14.93
N ARG A 13 16.63 -53.66 14.15
CA ARG A 13 17.11 -53.15 12.87
C ARG A 13 15.92 -53.01 11.92
N GLN A 14 15.66 -51.81 11.41
CA GLN A 14 14.95 -51.65 10.15
C GLN A 14 15.74 -50.70 9.27
N ALA A 15 16.18 -51.26 8.15
CA ALA A 15 16.95 -50.60 7.13
C ALA A 15 16.16 -49.43 6.52
N ILE A 16 16.92 -48.39 6.22
CA ILE A 16 16.57 -47.25 5.38
C ILE A 16 15.79 -47.74 4.15
N ARG A 17 14.55 -47.27 3.97
CA ARG A 17 13.91 -47.17 2.66
C ARG A 17 13.62 -45.70 2.38
N LEU A 18 14.51 -45.12 1.57
CA LEU A 18 14.31 -43.88 0.82
C LEU A 18 13.02 -43.98 0.01
N VAL A 19 11.99 -43.20 0.34
CA VAL A 19 11.06 -42.56 -0.63
C VAL A 19 10.41 -41.35 0.06
N ALA A 20 10.98 -40.16 -0.13
CA ALA A 20 10.26 -38.87 -0.16
C ALA A 20 11.26 -37.76 -0.53
N ALA A 21 11.94 -37.90 -1.65
CA ALA A 21 12.53 -36.75 -2.32
C ALA A 21 11.41 -36.01 -3.08
N VAL A 22 11.46 -34.67 -3.08
CA VAL A 22 10.82 -33.73 -4.02
C VAL A 22 9.51 -32.99 -3.62
N VAL A 23 9.19 -32.73 -2.34
CA VAL A 23 8.13 -31.71 -2.01
C VAL A 23 8.57 -30.63 -1.01
N ALA A 24 9.84 -30.63 -0.57
CA ALA A 24 10.38 -29.55 0.28
C ALA A 24 11.05 -28.43 -0.53
N LEU A 25 10.45 -28.04 -1.66
CA LEU A 25 10.89 -26.90 -2.48
C LEU A 25 9.62 -26.14 -2.88
N PHE A 26 9.59 -24.83 -2.63
CA PHE A 26 8.49 -23.86 -2.90
C PHE A 26 7.44 -23.60 -1.81
N ALA A 27 7.89 -23.19 -0.63
CA ALA A 27 7.14 -22.20 0.14
C ALA A 27 8.05 -21.03 0.54
N LEU A 28 8.83 -20.53 -0.42
CA LEU A 28 9.25 -19.13 -0.37
C LEU A 28 7.97 -18.34 -0.64
N VAL A 29 7.31 -17.89 0.42
CA VAL A 29 6.22 -16.92 0.31
C VAL A 29 6.87 -15.65 -0.20
N SER A 30 6.91 -15.51 -1.52
CA SER A 30 7.24 -14.26 -2.19
C SER A 30 6.23 -13.24 -1.70
N SER A 31 6.62 -12.44 -0.71
CA SER A 31 5.92 -11.22 -0.34
C SER A 31 6.15 -10.24 -1.48
N THR A 32 5.55 -10.49 -2.63
CA THR A 32 5.45 -9.47 -3.66
C THR A 32 4.54 -8.42 -3.06
N SER A 33 5.11 -7.28 -2.68
CA SER A 33 4.38 -6.04 -2.37
C SER A 33 3.68 -5.59 -3.65
N ALA A 34 2.64 -6.32 -4.03
CA ALA A 34 1.77 -5.96 -5.11
C ALA A 34 0.98 -4.72 -4.66
N CYS A 35 0.68 -3.84 -5.61
CA CYS A 35 -0.30 -2.79 -5.40
C CYS A 35 -1.60 -3.45 -4.94
N GLU A 36 -2.14 -3.04 -3.80
CA GLU A 36 -3.38 -3.60 -3.27
C GLU A 36 -4.62 -2.89 -3.82
N SER A 37 -4.49 -1.58 -4.13
CA SER A 37 -5.53 -0.84 -4.83
C SER A 37 -5.86 -1.53 -6.15
N ILE A 38 -7.14 -1.81 -6.37
CA ILE A 38 -7.60 -2.27 -7.69
C ILE A 38 -7.62 -1.10 -8.66
N ASP A 39 -7.36 -1.37 -9.95
CA ASP A 39 -7.24 -0.34 -10.97
C ASP A 39 -8.47 0.58 -11.06
N ALA A 40 -9.68 0.02 -10.90
CA ALA A 40 -10.92 0.78 -10.96
C ALA A 40 -11.00 1.87 -9.87
N GLU A 41 -10.64 1.53 -8.63
CA GLU A 41 -10.73 2.43 -7.47
C GLU A 41 -9.59 3.45 -7.46
N ARG A 42 -8.37 3.02 -7.83
CA ARG A 42 -7.26 3.96 -8.05
C ARG A 42 -7.64 5.00 -9.11
N ASN A 43 -8.19 4.55 -10.23
CA ASN A 43 -8.64 5.43 -11.30
C ASN A 43 -9.82 6.32 -10.86
N GLU A 44 -10.69 5.86 -9.95
CA GLU A 44 -11.75 6.70 -9.38
C GLU A 44 -11.16 7.89 -8.63
N VAL A 45 -10.19 7.65 -7.73
CA VAL A 45 -9.49 8.73 -6.99
C VAL A 45 -8.84 9.72 -7.97
N PHE A 46 -8.11 9.21 -8.98
CA PHE A 46 -7.46 10.02 -10.01
C PHE A 46 -8.47 10.86 -10.80
N ASN A 47 -9.58 10.26 -11.23
CA ASN A 47 -10.60 10.92 -12.03
C ASN A 47 -11.35 12.00 -11.25
N LEU A 48 -11.62 11.79 -9.96
CA LEU A 48 -12.25 12.79 -9.11
C LEU A 48 -11.36 14.04 -8.97
N VAL A 49 -10.06 13.85 -8.73
CA VAL A 49 -9.08 14.96 -8.69
C VAL A 49 -9.06 15.71 -10.02
N ASN A 50 -8.91 15.01 -11.13
CA ASN A 50 -8.83 15.65 -12.45
C ASN A 50 -10.15 16.28 -12.91
N ARG A 51 -11.30 15.75 -12.50
CA ARG A 51 -12.60 16.38 -12.71
C ARG A 51 -12.67 17.70 -11.95
N THR A 52 -12.33 17.70 -10.66
CA THR A 52 -12.30 18.93 -9.86
C THR A 52 -11.33 19.97 -10.44
N ARG A 53 -10.16 19.55 -10.92
CA ARG A 53 -9.21 20.46 -11.59
C ARG A 53 -9.81 21.07 -12.86
N ALA A 54 -10.44 20.26 -13.71
CA ALA A 54 -11.10 20.75 -14.93
C ALA A 54 -12.24 21.74 -14.63
N GLU A 55 -13.06 21.47 -13.59
CA GLU A 55 -14.11 22.37 -13.12
C GLU A 55 -13.57 23.73 -12.62
N ASN A 56 -12.30 23.77 -12.22
CA ASN A 56 -11.60 24.98 -11.78
C ASN A 56 -10.65 25.55 -12.85
N GLY A 57 -10.78 25.13 -14.11
CA GLY A 57 -10.00 25.65 -15.23
C GLY A 57 -8.52 25.26 -15.23
N LEU A 58 -8.15 24.22 -14.48
CA LEU A 58 -6.77 23.75 -14.37
C LEU A 58 -6.50 22.58 -15.32
N PRO A 59 -5.26 22.44 -15.83
CA PRO A 59 -4.84 21.27 -16.59
C PRO A 59 -4.95 19.99 -15.76
N GLN A 60 -5.28 18.89 -16.44
CA GLN A 60 -5.25 17.56 -15.85
C GLN A 60 -3.81 17.17 -15.49
N LEU A 61 -3.67 16.49 -14.36
CA LEU A 61 -2.43 15.84 -13.93
C LEU A 61 -2.24 14.54 -14.71
N LYS A 62 -0.99 14.24 -15.04
CA LYS A 62 -0.60 12.98 -15.69
C LYS A 62 -0.46 11.88 -14.64
N HIS A 63 -0.86 10.68 -15.01
CA HIS A 63 -0.65 9.51 -14.16
C HIS A 63 0.85 9.17 -14.08
N ASP A 64 1.36 8.88 -12.88
CA ASP A 64 2.73 8.46 -12.64
C ASP A 64 2.76 7.18 -11.82
N VAL A 65 3.19 6.09 -12.45
CA VAL A 65 3.12 4.74 -11.85
C VAL A 65 4.02 4.59 -10.62
N ILE A 66 5.11 5.36 -10.54
CA ILE A 66 6.01 5.34 -9.37
C ILE A 66 5.31 6.00 -8.19
N LEU A 67 4.56 7.07 -8.45
CA LEU A 67 3.73 7.71 -7.42
C LEU A 67 2.54 6.83 -7.01
N ASP A 68 1.96 6.02 -7.89
CA ASP A 68 0.92 5.06 -7.48
C ASP A 68 1.47 4.01 -6.52
N ILE A 69 2.63 3.44 -6.83
CA ILE A 69 3.30 2.48 -5.95
C ILE A 69 3.57 3.12 -4.59
N LYS A 70 4.03 4.38 -4.57
CA LYS A 70 4.21 5.15 -3.33
C LYS A 70 2.90 5.32 -2.56
N ALA A 71 1.84 5.78 -3.24
CA ALA A 71 0.54 6.03 -2.64
C ALA A 71 -0.05 4.74 -2.06
N ASP A 72 0.08 3.63 -2.78
CA ASP A 72 -0.46 2.33 -2.39
C ASP A 72 0.23 1.77 -1.16
N ASN A 73 1.56 1.77 -1.15
CA ASN A 73 2.34 1.37 0.03
C ASN A 73 1.98 2.20 1.27
N TRP A 74 1.72 3.50 1.09
CA TRP A 74 1.34 4.36 2.20
C TRP A 74 -0.10 4.09 2.65
N ALA A 75 -1.05 3.93 1.74
CA ALA A 75 -2.43 3.58 2.04
C ALA A 75 -2.52 2.26 2.82
N GLN A 76 -1.76 1.24 2.41
CA GLN A 76 -1.63 -0.03 3.14
C GLN A 76 -1.12 0.19 4.57
N LYS A 77 -0.11 1.06 4.76
CA LYS A 77 0.41 1.38 6.09
C LYS A 77 -0.65 2.07 6.95
N LEU A 78 -1.35 3.08 6.42
CA LEU A 78 -2.40 3.81 7.13
C LEU A 78 -3.52 2.87 7.59
N ARG A 79 -3.94 1.96 6.71
CA ARG A 79 -4.89 0.90 7.06
C ARG A 79 -4.34 0.01 8.17
N ASN A 80 -3.12 -0.52 8.03
CA ASN A 80 -2.56 -1.47 8.99
C ASN A 80 -2.42 -0.91 10.41
N VAL A 81 -2.21 0.41 10.55
CA VAL A 81 -2.10 1.09 11.85
C VAL A 81 -3.39 1.78 12.28
N CYS A 82 -4.43 1.74 11.45
CA CYS A 82 -5.72 2.39 11.67
C CYS A 82 -5.62 3.87 12.08
N SER A 83 -4.68 4.61 11.48
CA SER A 83 -4.44 6.01 11.83
C SER A 83 -3.90 6.80 10.65
N LEU A 84 -4.28 8.07 10.55
CA LEU A 84 -3.79 8.99 9.52
C LEU A 84 -2.46 9.61 9.95
N SER A 85 -1.48 9.55 9.05
CA SER A 85 -0.22 10.27 9.17
C SER A 85 0.33 10.55 7.78
N HIS A 86 1.04 11.66 7.63
CA HIS A 86 1.75 11.93 6.38
C HIS A 86 2.98 11.04 6.23
N SER A 87 3.30 10.68 5.00
CA SER A 87 4.54 9.98 4.69
C SER A 87 5.73 10.92 4.80
N LYS A 88 6.95 10.36 4.88
CA LYS A 88 8.11 11.12 4.42
C LYS A 88 7.96 11.30 2.91
N LEU A 89 7.61 12.50 2.49
CA LEU A 89 7.06 12.75 1.16
C LEU A 89 8.01 12.36 0.02
N SER A 90 9.32 12.55 0.22
CA SER A 90 10.36 12.19 -0.75
C SER A 90 10.54 10.69 -0.96
N ASP A 91 10.14 9.85 0.00
CA ASP A 91 10.43 8.42 -0.05
C ASP A 91 9.50 7.74 -1.06
N GLY A 92 10.08 6.99 -2.00
CA GLY A 92 9.36 6.34 -3.10
C GLY A 92 8.97 7.27 -4.27
N ALA A 93 9.20 8.58 -4.17
CA ALA A 93 8.96 9.50 -5.29
C ALA A 93 10.10 9.44 -6.33
N PRO A 94 9.84 9.78 -7.62
CA PRO A 94 10.89 9.96 -8.63
C PRO A 94 11.99 10.93 -8.16
N LYS A 95 13.22 10.83 -8.65
CA LYS A 95 14.31 11.69 -8.15
C LYS A 95 14.29 13.14 -8.66
N GLN A 96 13.59 13.42 -9.75
CA GLN A 96 13.63 14.70 -10.45
C GLN A 96 12.40 15.58 -10.16
N TRP A 97 11.90 15.59 -8.91
CA TRP A 97 10.81 16.49 -8.52
C TRP A 97 11.34 17.88 -8.16
N LEU A 98 10.55 18.90 -8.47
CA LEU A 98 10.72 20.29 -8.01
C LEU A 98 9.77 20.61 -6.84
N LYS A 99 8.63 19.90 -6.78
CA LYS A 99 7.62 20.04 -5.72
C LYS A 99 6.88 18.73 -5.56
N LEU A 100 6.56 18.37 -4.32
CA LEU A 100 5.68 17.26 -3.99
C LEU A 100 4.51 17.76 -3.13
N GLY A 101 3.42 17.01 -3.12
CA GLY A 101 2.27 17.22 -2.23
C GLY A 101 1.63 15.89 -1.87
N GLU A 102 0.93 15.83 -0.74
CA GLU A 102 0.23 14.62 -0.30
C GLU A 102 -1.09 14.97 0.38
N ASN A 103 -2.15 14.24 0.02
CA ASN A 103 -3.37 14.14 0.80
C ASN A 103 -3.53 12.69 1.28
N VAL A 104 -3.92 12.51 2.54
CA VAL A 104 -4.22 11.20 3.14
C VAL A 104 -5.54 11.27 3.88
N GLY A 105 -6.32 10.19 3.83
CA GLY A 105 -7.67 10.18 4.36
C GLY A 105 -8.32 8.82 4.30
N TYR A 106 -9.32 8.58 5.14
CA TYR A 106 -10.14 7.38 5.09
C TYR A 106 -11.61 7.73 5.28
N GLY A 107 -12.49 6.82 4.87
CA GLY A 107 -13.94 7.01 4.96
C GLY A 107 -14.69 5.77 4.48
N GLY A 108 -16.02 5.89 4.37
CA GLY A 108 -16.87 4.80 3.90
C GLY A 108 -16.88 4.64 2.39
N THR A 109 -16.53 5.67 1.63
CA THR A 109 -16.41 5.63 0.16
C THR A 109 -15.32 6.58 -0.33
N ILE A 110 -14.80 6.33 -1.53
CA ILE A 110 -13.83 7.20 -2.20
C ILE A 110 -14.40 8.61 -2.42
N ALA A 111 -15.65 8.69 -2.91
CA ALA A 111 -16.34 9.96 -3.12
C ALA A 111 -16.51 10.79 -1.83
N GLN A 112 -16.84 10.15 -0.70
CA GLN A 112 -16.94 10.83 0.59
C GLN A 112 -15.60 11.45 1.00
N ILE A 113 -14.50 10.71 0.81
CA ILE A 113 -13.16 11.20 1.16
C ILE A 113 -12.74 12.35 0.26
N HIS A 114 -13.03 12.26 -1.05
CA HIS A 114 -12.77 13.35 -1.97
C HIS A 114 -13.52 14.63 -1.57
N GLY A 115 -14.80 14.52 -1.20
CA GLY A 115 -15.57 15.64 -0.64
C GLY A 115 -14.89 16.24 0.60
N ALA A 116 -14.48 15.40 1.55
CA ALA A 116 -13.77 15.84 2.75
C ALA A 116 -12.42 16.52 2.44
N TYR A 117 -11.71 16.11 1.38
CA TYR A 117 -10.53 16.84 0.92
C TYR A 117 -10.87 18.23 0.37
N LEU A 118 -11.99 18.39 -0.35
CA LEU A 118 -12.40 19.69 -0.87
C LEU A 118 -12.91 20.65 0.21
N ASP A 119 -13.43 20.11 1.31
CA ASP A 119 -13.88 20.89 2.48
C ASP A 119 -12.70 21.31 3.39
N SER A 120 -11.54 20.66 3.28
CA SER A 120 -10.32 21.03 3.99
C SER A 120 -9.47 22.00 3.17
N PRO A 121 -9.20 23.24 3.64
CA PRO A 121 -8.41 24.21 2.88
C PRO A 121 -7.02 23.69 2.46
N GLY A 122 -6.34 22.94 3.34
CA GLY A 122 -5.01 22.39 3.05
C GLY A 122 -5.04 21.29 1.98
N HIS A 123 -5.99 20.36 2.08
CA HIS A 123 -6.10 19.28 1.09
C HIS A 123 -6.58 19.80 -0.27
N ARG A 124 -7.55 20.73 -0.26
CA ARG A 124 -8.04 21.41 -1.46
C ARG A 124 -6.91 22.18 -2.16
N ALA A 125 -6.03 22.84 -1.40
CA ALA A 125 -4.90 23.56 -1.97
C ALA A 125 -3.98 22.63 -2.78
N ASN A 126 -3.71 21.40 -2.31
CA ASN A 126 -2.94 20.41 -3.09
C ASN A 126 -3.65 20.02 -4.40
N ILE A 127 -4.95 19.72 -4.34
CA ILE A 127 -5.76 19.32 -5.52
C ILE A 127 -5.76 20.43 -6.58
N LEU A 128 -5.88 21.68 -6.15
CA LEU A 128 -6.01 22.86 -7.03
C LEU A 128 -4.69 23.58 -7.29
N ASP A 129 -3.54 23.03 -6.87
CA ASP A 129 -2.27 23.67 -7.10
C ASP A 129 -1.90 23.62 -8.60
N PRO A 130 -1.72 24.77 -9.28
CA PRO A 130 -1.39 24.80 -10.69
C PRO A 130 0.05 24.36 -10.99
N ALA A 131 0.92 24.28 -9.99
CA ALA A 131 2.31 23.89 -10.20
C ALA A 131 2.46 22.39 -10.46
N TYR A 132 1.56 21.54 -9.95
CA TYR A 132 1.64 20.10 -10.17
C TYR A 132 1.27 19.72 -11.61
N ASN A 133 1.96 18.73 -12.16
CA ASN A 133 1.75 18.19 -13.51
C ASN A 133 1.62 16.67 -13.55
N SER A 134 1.94 15.97 -12.46
CA SER A 134 1.82 14.52 -12.33
C SER A 134 1.20 14.14 -10.98
N MET A 135 0.59 12.96 -10.90
CA MET A 135 0.08 12.39 -9.67
C MET A 135 0.08 10.86 -9.68
N GLY A 136 0.10 10.29 -8.49
CA GLY A 136 -0.25 8.89 -8.25
C GLY A 136 -1.25 8.78 -7.10
N THR A 137 -2.03 7.71 -7.10
CA THR A 137 -3.15 7.54 -6.18
C THR A 137 -3.28 6.11 -5.68
N ALA A 138 -3.98 5.96 -4.56
CA ALA A 138 -4.35 4.67 -4.02
C ALA A 138 -5.70 4.72 -3.31
N ALA A 139 -6.34 3.56 -3.25
CA ALA A 139 -7.55 3.28 -2.50
C ALA A 139 -7.43 1.84 -1.96
N VAL A 140 -7.23 1.71 -0.64
CA VAL A 140 -6.98 0.43 0.01
C VAL A 140 -8.01 0.21 1.11
N TRP A 141 -8.76 -0.88 1.01
CA TRP A 141 -9.80 -1.24 1.98
C TRP A 141 -9.25 -2.00 3.18
N GLY A 142 -9.89 -1.83 4.32
CA GLY A 142 -9.65 -2.65 5.51
C GLY A 142 -10.58 -2.32 6.66
N ASP A 143 -10.49 -3.14 7.71
CA ASP A 143 -11.29 -2.99 8.91
C ASP A 143 -10.48 -2.29 10.01
N CYS A 144 -10.99 -1.16 10.49
CA CYS A 144 -10.39 -0.36 11.56
C CYS A 144 -11.45 0.08 12.56
N ASP A 145 -11.20 -0.14 13.85
CA ASP A 145 -12.13 0.17 14.95
C ASP A 145 -13.54 -0.42 14.73
N GLY A 146 -13.60 -1.64 14.16
CA GLY A 146 -14.86 -2.32 13.84
C GLY A 146 -15.63 -1.73 12.67
N GLN A 147 -15.00 -0.88 11.84
CA GLN A 147 -15.60 -0.28 10.66
C GLN A 147 -14.82 -0.66 9.40
N HIS A 148 -15.54 -1.06 8.35
CA HIS A 148 -14.96 -1.24 7.03
C HIS A 148 -14.74 0.13 6.37
N ARG A 149 -13.50 0.44 6.00
CA ARG A 149 -13.11 1.77 5.50
C ARG A 149 -12.16 1.64 4.32
N VAL A 150 -12.21 2.60 3.41
CA VAL A 150 -11.21 2.80 2.37
C VAL A 150 -10.25 3.90 2.80
N PHE A 151 -8.96 3.63 2.67
CA PHE A 151 -7.87 4.58 2.87
C PHE A 151 -7.41 5.06 1.50
N THR A 152 -7.49 6.36 1.25
CA THR A 152 -7.00 6.97 0.01
C THR A 152 -5.76 7.80 0.27
N VAL A 153 -4.82 7.74 -0.68
CA VAL A 153 -3.64 8.59 -0.70
C VAL A 153 -3.54 9.21 -2.09
N GLN A 154 -3.30 10.52 -2.14
CA GLN A 154 -3.02 11.27 -3.37
C GLN A 154 -1.62 11.85 -3.24
N VAL A 155 -0.72 11.51 -4.15
CA VAL A 155 0.62 12.09 -4.20
C VAL A 155 0.72 12.94 -5.46
N PHE A 156 1.05 14.21 -5.29
CA PHE A 156 1.19 15.19 -6.36
C PHE A 156 2.66 15.49 -6.62
N MET A 157 3.01 15.74 -7.87
CA MET A 157 4.38 16.06 -8.26
C MET A 157 4.43 17.13 -9.34
N LYS A 158 5.42 18.01 -9.19
CA LYS A 158 5.96 18.83 -10.27
C LYS A 158 7.31 18.23 -10.65
N SER A 159 7.41 17.68 -11.87
CA SER A 159 8.68 17.37 -12.53
C SER A 159 9.08 18.49 -13.49
#